data_AF-A0AA36HZQ0-F1
#
_entry.id   AF-A0AA36HZQ0-F1
#
_cell.length_a   1.000
_cell.length_b   1.000
_cell.length_c   1.000
_cell.angle_alpha   90.00
_cell.angle_beta   90.00
_cell.angle_gamma   90.00
#
_symmetry.space_group_name_H-M   'P 1'
#
loop_
_entity.id
_entity.type
_entity.pdbx_description
1 polymer ?
#
loop_
_entity_poly.entity_id
_entity_poly.type
_entity_poly.pdbx_seq_one_letter_code
_entity_poly.pdbx_strand_id
1 'polypeptide(L)'
;MRVQRQSARVAESFQVLCQKMEPQPDAVEELRKAAESQGLCLCQEAFDSLSDLHFGKGELCVRVKLPSDFSSYTVHPQLLEAMRIAVLGFAFFDASKSLAQETLRPFHR
;
A
#
# COMPACT_ATOMS: atom_id res chain seq x y z
N MET A 1 -40.75 -17.03 -8.59
CA MET A 1 -39.43 -16.38 -8.80
C MET A 1 -38.55 -16.66 -7.59
N ARG A 2 -37.37 -17.28 -7.77
CA ARG A 2 -36.40 -17.52 -6.68
C ARG A 2 -35.52 -16.27 -6.54
N VAL A 3 -35.62 -15.58 -5.41
CA VAL A 3 -34.67 -14.53 -5.04
C VAL A 3 -33.36 -15.22 -4.68
N GLN A 4 -32.39 -15.20 -5.60
CA GLN A 4 -31.01 -15.57 -5.29
C GLN A 4 -30.50 -14.62 -4.22
N ARG A 5 -30.09 -15.19 -3.08
CA ARG A 5 -29.32 -14.50 -2.03
C ARG A 5 -28.11 -13.84 -2.68
N GLN A 6 -28.13 -12.52 -2.83
CA GLN A 6 -26.90 -11.76 -3.00
C GLN A 6 -26.09 -11.95 -1.72
N SER A 7 -25.04 -12.77 -1.83
CA SER A 7 -23.99 -12.85 -0.82
C SER A 7 -23.38 -11.46 -0.70
N ALA A 8 -23.79 -10.71 0.31
CA ALA A 8 -22.99 -9.63 0.83
C ALA A 8 -21.72 -10.30 1.40
N ARG A 9 -20.64 -10.33 0.61
CA ARG A 9 -19.31 -10.58 1.15
C ARG A 9 -19.10 -9.50 2.20
N VAL A 10 -19.09 -9.89 3.46
CA VAL A 10 -18.76 -8.99 4.57
C VAL A 10 -17.37 -8.45 4.26
N ALA A 11 -17.26 -7.16 3.96
CA ALA A 11 -15.97 -6.51 3.82
C ALA A 11 -15.27 -6.63 5.18
N GLU A 12 -14.16 -7.38 5.23
CA GLU A 12 -13.36 -7.48 6.45
C GLU A 12 -12.91 -6.06 6.85
N SER A 13 -12.92 -5.74 8.14
CA SER A 13 -12.46 -4.43 8.59
C SER A 13 -10.95 -4.28 8.32
N PHE A 14 -10.48 -3.06 8.09
CA PHE A 14 -9.04 -2.77 7.89
C PHE A 14 -8.17 -3.40 9.00
N GLN A 15 -8.64 -3.36 10.24
CA GLN A 15 -7.92 -3.95 11.38
C GLN A 15 -7.77 -5.47 11.27
N VAL A 16 -8.79 -6.17 10.75
CA VAL A 16 -8.73 -7.62 10.50
C VAL A 16 -7.80 -7.95 9.32
N LEU A 17 -7.77 -7.10 8.29
CA LEU A 17 -6.85 -7.25 7.16
C LEU A 17 -5.38 -7.08 7.62
N CYS A 18 -5.08 -6.03 8.39
CA CYS A 18 -3.72 -5.77 8.87
C CYS A 18 -3.18 -6.84 9.84
N GLN A 19 -4.04 -7.45 10.67
CA GLN A 19 -3.61 -8.54 11.59
C GLN A 19 -3.07 -9.77 10.85
N LYS A 20 -3.43 -9.96 9.58
CA LYS A 20 -3.03 -11.11 8.76
C LYS A 20 -1.81 -10.81 7.87
N MET A 21 -1.28 -9.58 7.90
CA MET A 21 -0.22 -9.08 7.03
C MET A 21 1.00 -8.61 7.81
N GLU A 22 2.18 -8.62 7.17
CA GLU A 22 3.42 -8.17 7.81
C GLU A 22 3.50 -6.65 7.78
N PRO A 23 3.65 -5.98 8.95
CA PRO A 23 3.91 -4.55 8.98
C PRO A 23 5.25 -4.26 8.30
N GLN A 24 5.31 -3.18 7.52
CA GLN A 24 6.52 -2.73 6.86
C GLN A 24 7.05 -1.50 7.63
N PRO A 25 8.00 -1.67 8.56
CA PRO A 25 8.61 -0.53 9.25
C PRO A 25 9.36 0.32 8.23
N ASP A 26 9.35 1.65 8.42
CA ASP A 26 10.05 2.61 7.57
C ASP A 26 9.65 2.58 6.07
N ALA A 27 8.58 1.86 5.73
CA ALA A 27 8.10 1.65 4.37
C ALA A 27 7.92 2.92 3.57
N VAL A 28 7.37 3.97 4.19
CA VAL A 28 7.14 5.27 3.55
C VAL A 28 8.47 5.91 3.17
N GLU A 29 9.47 5.81 4.05
CA GLU A 29 10.79 6.38 3.80
C GLU A 29 11.55 5.59 2.73
N GLU A 30 11.48 4.27 2.74
CA GLU A 30 12.05 3.41 1.69
C GLU A 30 11.42 3.70 0.33
N LEU A 31 10.09 3.82 0.28
CA LEU A 31 9.37 4.19 -0.93
C LEU A 31 9.79 5.55 -1.46
N ARG A 32 9.95 6.53 -0.58
CA ARG A 32 10.39 7.87 -0.93
C ARG A 32 11.78 7.83 -1.54
N LYS A 33 12.74 7.17 -0.88
CA LYS A 33 14.11 7.00 -1.40
C LYS A 33 14.11 6.26 -2.74
N ALA A 34 13.29 5.22 -2.89
CA ALA A 34 13.15 4.49 -4.14
C ALA A 34 12.59 5.39 -5.26
N ALA A 35 11.55 6.17 -4.99
CA ALA A 35 10.97 7.11 -5.95
C ALA A 35 11.98 8.18 -6.38
N GLU A 36 12.69 8.79 -5.42
CA GLU A 36 13.75 9.78 -5.67
C GLU A 36 14.88 9.19 -6.53
N SER A 37 15.31 7.96 -6.24
CA SER A 37 16.35 7.27 -7.02
C SER A 37 15.96 7.01 -8.48
N GLN A 38 14.66 6.93 -8.76
CA GLN A 38 14.08 6.77 -10.09
C GLN A 38 13.75 8.11 -10.77
N GLY A 39 14.11 9.24 -10.14
CA GLY A 39 13.83 10.58 -10.66
C GLY A 39 12.35 10.99 -10.57
N LEU A 40 11.55 10.28 -9.76
CA LEU A 40 10.15 10.63 -9.54
C LEU A 40 10.07 11.75 -8.50
N CYS A 41 9.51 12.89 -8.90
CA CYS A 41 9.18 13.99 -7.99
C CYS A 41 7.72 13.82 -7.52
N LEU A 42 7.55 13.20 -6.35
CA LEU A 42 6.24 12.96 -5.72
C LEU A 42 6.04 13.94 -4.56
N CYS A 43 4.79 14.29 -4.27
CA CYS A 43 4.47 15.30 -3.25
C CYS A 43 4.80 14.78 -1.83
N GLN A 44 5.58 15.55 -1.06
CA GLN A 44 5.94 15.21 0.32
C GLN A 44 4.70 15.06 1.23
N GLU A 45 3.73 15.96 1.07
CA GLU A 45 2.48 15.93 1.85
C GLU A 45 1.68 14.63 1.60
N ALA A 46 1.82 14.04 0.41
CA ALA A 46 1.20 12.77 0.10
C ALA A 46 1.91 11.61 0.80
N PHE A 47 3.23 11.62 0.93
CA PHE A 47 3.96 10.66 1.76
C PHE A 47 3.59 10.80 3.25
N ASP A 48 3.53 12.04 3.75
CA ASP A 48 3.19 12.32 5.15
C ASP A 48 1.76 11.89 5.53
N SER A 49 0.90 11.71 4.52
CA SER A 49 -0.45 11.19 4.70
C SER A 49 -0.52 9.67 4.84
N LEU A 50 0.54 8.93 4.49
CA LEU A 50 0.58 7.48 4.57
C LEU A 50 1.07 7.03 5.95
N SER A 51 0.35 6.10 6.58
CA SER A 51 0.75 5.46 7.84
C SER A 51 0.34 3.98 7.86
N ASP A 52 0.85 3.22 8.83
CA ASP A 52 0.50 1.81 9.05
C ASP A 52 0.48 0.98 7.75
N LEU A 53 1.62 0.89 7.05
CA LEU A 53 1.75 0.05 5.86
C LEU A 53 1.92 -1.42 6.25
N HIS A 54 1.10 -2.28 5.66
CA HIS A 54 1.19 -3.73 5.81
C HIS A 54 1.22 -4.38 4.43
N PHE A 55 2.15 -5.30 4.22
CA PHE A 55 2.31 -6.00 2.95
C PHE A 55 2.41 -7.51 3.16
N GLY A 56 1.65 -8.27 2.38
CA GLY A 56 1.71 -9.73 2.44
C GLY A 56 0.70 -10.38 1.52
N LYS A 57 0.98 -11.61 1.09
CA LYS A 57 0.09 -12.42 0.24
C LYS A 57 -0.34 -11.72 -1.06
N GLY A 58 0.51 -10.85 -1.62
CA GLY A 58 0.19 -10.10 -2.84
C GLY A 58 -0.81 -8.97 -2.62
N GLU A 59 -0.94 -8.48 -1.38
CA GLU A 59 -1.79 -7.35 -1.01
C GLU A 59 -0.99 -6.30 -0.23
N LEU A 60 -1.31 -5.03 -0.45
CA LEU A 60 -0.81 -3.90 0.32
C LEU A 60 -1.99 -3.20 1.00
N CYS A 61 -1.95 -3.11 2.32
CA CYS A 61 -2.88 -2.34 3.13
C CYS A 61 -2.16 -1.09 3.65
N VAL A 62 -2.75 0.08 3.41
CA VAL A 62 -2.19 1.37 3.83
C VAL A 62 -3.28 2.17 4.53
N ARG A 63 -2.95 2.78 5.68
CA ARG A 63 -3.81 3.80 6.28
C ARG A 63 -3.44 5.14 5.68
N VAL A 64 -4.44 5.88 5.19
CA VAL A 64 -4.25 7.24 4.69
C VAL A 64 -4.93 8.22 5.63
N LYS A 65 -4.16 9.17 6.16
CA LYS A 65 -4.68 10.29 6.94
C LYS A 65 -5.31 11.30 5.98
N LEU A 66 -6.61 11.52 6.14
CA LEU A 66 -7.32 12.49 5.31
C LEU A 66 -6.92 13.92 5.68
N PRO A 67 -6.75 14.81 4.69
CA PRO A 67 -6.56 16.23 4.92
C PRO A 67 -7.77 16.86 5.61
N SER A 68 -7.55 17.94 6.36
CA SER A 68 -8.61 18.60 7.14
C SER A 68 -9.74 19.19 6.28
N ASP A 69 -9.42 19.58 5.05
CA ASP A 69 -10.33 20.16 4.07
C ASP A 69 -10.92 19.11 3.12
N PHE A 70 -10.65 17.82 3.33
CA PHE A 70 -11.11 16.71 2.49
C PHE A 70 -12.60 16.77 2.13
N SER A 71 -13.46 17.16 3.08
CA SER A 71 -14.92 17.26 2.89
C SER A 71 -15.34 18.31 1.85
N SER A 72 -14.45 19.20 1.45
CA SER A 72 -14.71 20.25 0.45
C SER A 72 -14.51 19.75 -0.99
N TYR A 73 -14.02 18.52 -1.17
CA TYR A 73 -13.65 17.98 -2.47
C TYR A 73 -14.42 16.71 -2.77
N THR A 74 -14.88 16.57 -4.02
CA THR A 74 -15.37 15.29 -4.52
C THR A 74 -14.24 14.25 -4.61
N VAL A 75 -13.04 14.72 -5.00
CA VAL A 75 -11.82 13.93 -5.02
C VAL A 75 -10.67 14.84 -4.61
N HIS A 76 -10.04 14.57 -3.47
CA HIS A 76 -8.96 15.40 -2.95
C HIS A 76 -7.63 15.08 -3.65
N PRO A 77 -6.89 16.07 -4.20
CA PRO A 77 -5.64 15.83 -4.94
C PRO A 77 -4.58 15.07 -4.12
N GLN A 78 -4.40 15.42 -2.85
CA GLN A 78 -3.47 14.71 -1.96
C GLN A 78 -3.87 13.24 -1.74
N LEU A 79 -5.17 12.92 -1.71
CA LEU A 79 -5.62 11.53 -1.60
C LEU A 79 -5.30 10.74 -2.87
N LEU A 80 -5.49 11.35 -4.05
CA LEU A 80 -5.10 10.72 -5.32
C LEU A 80 -3.60 10.44 -5.37
N GLU A 81 -2.79 11.40 -4.95
CA GLU A 81 -1.34 11.23 -4.93
C GLU A 81 -0.92 10.17 -3.90
N ALA A 82 -1.55 10.13 -2.72
CA ALA A 82 -1.34 9.09 -1.72
C ALA A 82 -1.69 7.70 -2.26
N MET A 83 -2.81 7.56 -2.99
CA MET A 83 -3.19 6.32 -3.66
C MET A 83 -2.18 5.91 -4.73
N ARG A 84 -1.70 6.87 -5.53
CA ARG A 84 -0.65 6.64 -6.53
C ARG A 84 0.64 6.13 -5.87
N ILE A 85 1.07 6.76 -4.79
CA ILE A 85 2.25 6.33 -4.01
C ILE A 85 2.05 4.91 -3.47
N ALA A 86 0.87 4.59 -2.92
CA ALA A 86 0.58 3.24 -2.43
C ALA A 86 0.67 2.18 -3.54
N VAL A 87 0.17 2.48 -4.75
CA VAL A 87 0.28 1.57 -5.90
C VAL A 87 1.73 1.37 -6.34
N LEU A 88 2.53 2.43 -6.38
CA LEU A 88 3.98 2.32 -6.64
C LEU A 88 4.66 1.48 -5.56
N GLY A 89 4.22 1.63 -4.31
CA GLY A 89 4.73 0.89 -3.18
C GLY A 89 4.45 -0.60 -3.26
N PHE A 90 3.26 -0.98 -3.74
CA PHE A 90 2.93 -2.36 -4.00
C PHE A 90 3.94 -3.01 -4.96
N ALA A 91 4.22 -2.36 -6.09
CA ALA A 91 5.18 -2.85 -7.07
C ALA A 91 6.60 -2.96 -6.48
N PHE A 92 7.00 -2.00 -5.64
CA PHE A 92 8.29 -2.03 -4.95
C PHE A 92 8.42 -3.20 -3.97
N PHE A 93 7.43 -3.40 -3.09
CA PHE A 93 7.49 -4.46 -2.07
C PHE A 93 7.32 -5.86 -2.65
N ASP A 94 6.56 -6.00 -3.74
CA ASP A 94 6.44 -7.28 -4.44
C ASP A 94 7.77 -7.68 -5.09
N ALA A 95 8.42 -6.72 -5.76
CA ALA A 95 9.74 -6.93 -6.35
C ALA A 95 10.80 -7.25 -5.27
N SER A 96 10.78 -6.56 -4.13
CA SER A 96 11.75 -6.78 -3.05
C SER A 96 11.62 -8.17 -2.41
N LYS A 97 10.39 -8.69 -2.24
CA LYS A 97 10.17 -10.08 -1.79
C LYS A 97 10.63 -11.11 -2.81
N SER A 98 10.42 -10.86 -4.11
CA SER A 98 10.92 -11.74 -5.17
C SER A 98 12.45 -11.85 -5.13
N LEU A 99 13.14 -10.71 -5.00
CA LEU A 99 14.61 -10.66 -4.89
C LEU A 99 15.14 -11.34 -3.62
N ALA A 100 14.49 -11.13 -2.47
CA ALA A 100 14.86 -11.78 -1.21
C ALA A 100 14.73 -13.31 -1.28
N GLN A 101 13.73 -13.84 -2.01
CA GLN A 101 13.55 -15.28 -2.19
C GLN A 101 14.56 -15.90 -3.16
N GLU A 102 15.03 -15.17 -4.18
CA GLU A 102 16.04 -15.67 -5.11
C GLU A 102 17.42 -15.80 -4.46
N THR A 103 17.74 -14.93 -3.50
CA THR A 103 19.03 -14.93 -2.80
C THR A 103 19.19 -16.12 -1.84
N LEU A 104 18.09 -16.75 -1.43
CA LEU A 104 18.06 -17.90 -0.52
C LEU A 104 18.17 -19.26 -1.22
N ARG A 105 18.30 -19.31 -2.55
CA ARG A 105 18.56 -20.59 -3.23
C ARG A 105 20.04 -20.94 -3.03
N PRO A 106 20.38 -22.03 -2.30
CA PRO A 106 21.76 -22.47 -2.22
C PRO A 106 22.24 -22.77 -3.64
N PHE A 107 23.39 -22.22 -4.00
CA PHE A 107 24.10 -22.58 -5.23
C PHE A 107 24.48 -24.07 -5.16
N HIS A 108 23.57 -24.94 -5.60
CA HIS A 108 23.94 -26.29 -6.00
C HIS A 108 24.50 -26.20 -7.43
N ARG A 109 25.82 -26.10 -7.52
CA ARG A 109 26.60 -26.53 -8.68
C ARG A 109 27.72 -27.43 -8.21
#